data_AF-A0A7L3AYX9-F1
#
_entry.id   AF-A0A7L3AYX9-F1
#
_cell.length_a   1.000
_cell.length_b   1.000
_cell.length_c   1.000
_cell.angle_alpha   90.00
_cell.angle_beta   90.00
_cell.angle_gamma   90.00
#
_symmetry.space_group_name_H-M   'P 1'
#
loop_
_entity.id
_entity.type
_entity.pdbx_description
1 polymer ?
#
loop_
_entity_poly.entity_id
_entity_poly.type
_entity_poly.pdbx_seq_one_letter_code
_entity_poly.pdbx_strand_id
1 'polypeptide(L)'
;VVFNLTNNVDVENTKKKMELYQKDNKEVIQKNKIKLTREQEELEEALEVERQENEQRRQLIQKEEQLQQMIKRKNKQALLDDLESSSLPASLLLAQHKDRSTQLEMQLEKPKPVKPVTFSTGIKMGQHISLAPIQMLEETLYEYQPLQVETYGPQVPELEMLGRLGYLNHVRAASLQDLAGGYTSSLACHRALQDAFSGLFWHPS
;
A
#
# COMPACT_ATOMS: atom_id res chain seq x y z
N VAL A 1 1.35 38.20 19.18
CA VAL A 1 0.10 37.56 19.67
C VAL A 1 0.39 36.12 20.12
N VAL A 2 0.82 35.22 19.23
CA VAL A 2 1.12 33.80 19.58
C VAL A 2 2.14 33.67 20.73
N PHE A 3 3.33 34.27 20.61
CA PHE A 3 4.36 34.23 21.66
C PHE A 3 3.88 34.70 23.04
N ASN A 4 3.10 35.77 23.09
CA ASN A 4 2.55 36.34 24.33
C ASN A 4 1.51 35.40 24.98
N LEU A 5 0.66 34.79 24.16
CA LEU A 5 -0.35 33.80 24.59
C LEU A 5 0.30 32.51 25.11
N THR A 6 1.35 32.02 24.45
CA THR A 6 2.06 30.81 24.86
C THR A 6 2.81 31.00 26.18
N ASN A 7 3.40 32.18 26.40
CA ASN A 7 4.23 32.47 27.57
C ASN A 7 3.47 33.17 28.72
N ASN A 8 2.15 33.33 28.62
CA ASN A 8 1.32 34.05 29.60
C ASN A 8 1.79 35.47 29.92
N VAL A 9 2.43 36.14 28.95
CA VAL A 9 2.92 37.52 29.09
C VAL A 9 1.91 38.47 28.47
N ASP A 10 1.44 39.45 29.24
CA ASP A 10 0.56 40.54 28.75
C ASP A 10 -0.69 40.04 27.99
N VAL A 11 -1.38 39.06 28.59
CA VAL A 11 -2.52 38.36 27.99
C VAL A 11 -3.71 39.31 27.76
N GLU A 12 -3.95 40.25 28.67
CA GLU A 12 -5.02 41.26 28.62
C GLU A 12 -4.91 42.16 27.38
N ASN A 13 -3.76 42.81 27.17
CA ASN A 13 -3.58 43.67 26.00
C ASN A 13 -3.53 42.87 24.70
N THR A 14 -2.97 41.66 24.75
CA THR A 14 -2.95 40.76 23.60
C THR A 14 -4.36 40.35 23.16
N LYS A 15 -5.26 40.06 24.12
CA LYS A 15 -6.69 39.80 23.85
C LYS A 15 -7.40 41.00 23.23
N LYS A 16 -7.20 42.22 23.78
CA LYS A 16 -7.78 43.44 23.19
C LYS A 16 -7.33 43.69 21.76
N LYS A 17 -6.04 43.46 21.46
CA LYS A 17 -5.52 43.54 20.08
C LYS A 17 -6.15 42.51 19.15
N MET A 18 -6.42 41.28 19.63
CA MET A 18 -7.12 40.26 18.85
C MET A 18 -8.57 40.64 18.57
N GLU A 19 -9.31 41.16 19.55
CA GLU A 19 -10.69 41.61 19.36
C GLU A 19 -10.78 42.74 18.34
N LEU A 20 -9.87 43.73 18.42
CA LEU A 20 -9.81 44.82 17.45
C LEU A 20 -9.56 44.27 16.04
N TYR A 21 -8.57 43.38 15.91
CA TYR A 21 -8.25 42.75 14.62
C TYR A 21 -9.43 41.93 14.07
N GLN A 22 -10.14 41.19 14.92
CA GLN A 22 -11.30 40.40 14.54
C GLN A 22 -12.46 41.28 14.07
N LYS A 23 -12.68 42.41 14.74
CA LYS A 23 -13.74 43.36 14.39
C LYS A 23 -13.43 44.08 13.08
N ASP A 24 -12.21 44.56 12.93
CA ASP A 24 -11.79 45.34 11.76
C ASP A 24 -11.64 44.48 10.50
N ASN A 25 -11.32 43.18 10.64
CA ASN A 25 -11.12 42.26 9.52
C ASN A 25 -12.24 41.23 9.34
N LYS A 26 -13.43 41.45 9.93
CA LYS A 26 -14.53 40.49 9.94
C LYS A 26 -14.88 39.94 8.55
N GLU A 27 -14.98 40.81 7.56
CA GLU A 27 -15.33 40.41 6.18
C GLU A 27 -14.21 39.59 5.49
N VAL A 28 -12.95 39.99 5.70
CA VAL A 28 -11.78 39.29 5.16
C VAL A 28 -11.68 37.89 5.77
N ILE A 29 -11.89 37.77 7.08
CA ILE A 29 -11.90 36.48 7.79
C ILE A 29 -13.01 35.58 7.25
N GLN A 30 -14.22 36.11 7.04
CA GLN A 30 -15.34 35.34 6.50
C GLN A 30 -15.06 34.87 5.07
N LYS A 31 -14.51 35.75 4.22
CA LYS A 31 -14.12 35.39 2.84
C LYS A 31 -13.05 34.31 2.81
N ASN A 32 -12.04 34.39 3.66
CA ASN A 32 -10.98 33.38 3.75
C ASN A 32 -11.52 32.04 4.26
N LYS A 33 -12.46 32.04 5.22
CA LYS A 33 -13.14 30.81 5.65
C LYS A 33 -13.88 30.12 4.51
N ILE A 34 -14.65 30.87 3.74
CA ILE A 34 -15.41 30.32 2.60
C ILE A 34 -14.45 29.73 1.55
N LYS A 35 -13.35 30.43 1.25
CA LYS A 35 -12.32 29.91 0.33
C LYS A 35 -11.70 28.62 0.83
N LEU A 36 -11.31 28.56 2.10
CA LEU A 36 -10.72 27.36 2.70
C LEU A 36 -11.68 26.17 2.62
N THR A 37 -12.96 26.37 2.97
CA THR A 37 -13.97 25.30 2.87
C THR A 37 -14.14 24.82 1.43
N ARG A 38 -14.17 25.75 0.46
CA ARG A 38 -14.30 25.40 -0.94
C ARG A 38 -13.07 24.64 -1.47
N GLU A 39 -11.87 25.08 -1.13
CA GLU A 39 -10.63 24.40 -1.52
C GLU A 39 -10.55 22.99 -0.91
N GLN A 40 -11.03 22.81 0.33
CA GLN A 40 -11.16 21.49 0.95
C GLN A 40 -12.15 20.59 0.21
N GLU A 41 -13.33 21.12 -0.13
CA GLU A 41 -14.36 20.39 -0.87
C GLU A 41 -13.87 19.97 -2.27
N GLU A 42 -13.21 20.88 -3.01
CA GLU A 42 -12.63 20.58 -4.32
C GLU A 42 -11.53 19.49 -4.22
N LEU A 43 -10.74 19.50 -3.14
CA LEU A 43 -9.70 18.50 -2.91
C LEU A 43 -10.29 17.13 -2.53
N GLU A 44 -11.34 17.11 -1.70
CA GLU A 44 -12.08 15.89 -1.37
C GLU A 44 -12.73 15.27 -2.62
N GLU A 45 -13.33 16.10 -3.49
CA GLU A 45 -13.90 15.65 -4.76
C GLU A 45 -12.82 15.02 -5.67
N ALA A 46 -11.66 15.66 -5.80
CA ALA A 46 -10.56 15.14 -6.61
C ALA A 46 -10.03 13.79 -6.11
N LEU A 47 -9.90 13.63 -4.79
CA LEU A 47 -9.48 12.37 -4.16
C LEU A 47 -10.52 11.26 -4.38
N GLU A 48 -11.81 11.58 -4.30
CA GLU A 48 -12.88 10.61 -4.53
C GLU A 48 -12.89 10.12 -5.98
N VAL A 49 -12.68 11.02 -6.95
CA VAL A 49 -12.55 10.66 -8.37
C VAL A 49 -11.33 9.75 -8.59
N GLU A 50 -10.17 10.09 -8.04
CA GLU A 50 -8.96 9.26 -8.16
C GLU A 50 -9.17 7.86 -7.56
N ARG A 51 -9.86 7.77 -6.41
CA ARG A 51 -10.20 6.51 -5.76
C ARG A 51 -11.10 5.66 -6.66
N GLN A 52 -12.15 6.25 -7.24
CA GLN A 52 -13.07 5.55 -8.14
C GLN A 52 -12.38 5.07 -9.41
N GLU A 53 -11.53 5.90 -10.03
CA GLU A 53 -10.76 5.50 -11.22
C GLU A 53 -9.82 4.34 -10.91
N ASN A 54 -9.13 4.39 -9.77
CA ASN A 54 -8.24 3.31 -9.34
C ASN A 54 -9.00 2.01 -9.05
N GLU A 55 -10.17 2.09 -8.44
CA GLU A 55 -11.02 0.93 -8.19
C GLU A 55 -11.52 0.31 -9.51
N GLN A 56 -12.05 1.13 -10.41
CA GLN A 56 -12.49 0.68 -11.74
C GLN A 56 -11.33 0.02 -12.51
N ARG A 57 -10.13 0.60 -12.44
CA ARG A 57 -8.94 0.04 -13.07
C ARG A 57 -8.57 -1.32 -12.48
N ARG A 58 -8.61 -1.47 -11.16
CA ARG A 58 -8.37 -2.77 -10.49
C ARG A 58 -9.40 -3.82 -10.93
N GLN A 59 -10.68 -3.46 -10.95
CA GLN A 59 -11.75 -4.35 -11.39
C GLN A 59 -11.59 -4.78 -12.85
N LEU A 60 -11.19 -3.87 -13.74
CA LEU A 60 -10.93 -4.17 -15.15
C LEU A 60 -9.79 -5.17 -15.32
N ILE A 61 -8.67 -4.96 -14.63
CA ILE A 61 -7.52 -5.88 -14.67
C ILE A 61 -7.95 -7.27 -14.17
N GLN A 62 -8.67 -7.34 -13.06
CA GLN A 62 -9.13 -8.62 -12.52
C GLN A 62 -10.06 -9.37 -13.49
N LYS A 63 -11.01 -8.66 -14.13
CA LYS A 63 -11.90 -9.26 -15.13
C LYS A 63 -11.13 -9.72 -16.38
N GLU A 64 -10.14 -8.96 -16.81
CA GLU A 64 -9.29 -9.32 -17.95
C GLU A 64 -8.45 -10.57 -17.64
N GLU A 65 -7.84 -10.64 -16.46
CA GLU A 65 -7.10 -11.82 -16.00
C GLU A 65 -7.98 -13.07 -15.92
N GLN A 66 -9.20 -12.94 -15.38
CA GLN A 66 -10.17 -14.04 -15.33
C GLN A 66 -10.55 -14.52 -16.73
N LEU A 67 -10.80 -13.60 -17.66
CA LEU A 67 -11.11 -13.95 -19.04
C LEU A 67 -9.93 -14.65 -19.73
N GLN A 68 -8.70 -14.16 -19.54
CA GLN A 68 -7.48 -14.80 -20.05
C GLN A 68 -7.32 -16.21 -19.49
N GLN A 69 -7.55 -16.42 -18.19
CA GLN A 69 -7.52 -17.75 -17.59
C GLN A 69 -8.58 -18.68 -18.17
N MET A 70 -9.81 -18.20 -18.35
CA MET A 70 -10.89 -18.98 -18.99
C MET A 70 -10.53 -19.36 -20.43
N ILE A 71 -10.00 -18.44 -21.22
CA ILE A 71 -9.56 -18.71 -22.60
C ILE A 71 -8.43 -19.74 -22.60
N LYS A 72 -7.43 -19.62 -21.73
CA LYS A 72 -6.33 -20.59 -21.61
C LYS A 72 -6.84 -21.99 -21.24
N ARG A 73 -7.79 -22.09 -20.28
CA ARG A 73 -8.42 -23.36 -19.90
C ARG A 73 -9.21 -23.96 -21.06
N LYS A 74 -10.02 -23.15 -21.76
CA LYS A 74 -10.81 -23.61 -22.91
C LYS A 74 -9.92 -24.09 -24.06
N ASN A 75 -8.82 -23.38 -24.33
CA ASN A 75 -7.87 -23.76 -25.38
C ASN A 75 -7.09 -25.04 -25.01
N LYS A 76 -6.76 -25.23 -23.73
CA LYS A 76 -6.20 -26.49 -23.24
C LYS A 76 -7.19 -27.65 -23.39
N GLN A 77 -8.44 -27.44 -23.01
CA GLN A 77 -9.47 -28.47 -23.13
C GLN A 77 -9.69 -28.89 -24.58
N ALA A 78 -9.79 -27.91 -25.51
CA ALA A 78 -9.94 -28.21 -26.93
C ALA A 78 -8.80 -29.09 -27.48
N LEU A 79 -7.55 -28.85 -27.06
CA LEU A 79 -6.42 -29.72 -27.44
C LEU A 79 -6.58 -31.14 -26.92
N LEU A 80 -7.05 -31.31 -25.68
CA LEU A 80 -7.29 -32.63 -25.09
C LEU A 80 -8.38 -33.37 -25.86
N ASP A 81 -9.50 -32.69 -26.16
CA ASP A 81 -10.63 -33.26 -26.89
C ASP A 81 -10.23 -33.67 -28.33
N ASP A 82 -9.41 -32.85 -29.01
CA ASP A 82 -8.89 -33.13 -30.36
C ASP A 82 -7.93 -34.34 -30.35
N LEU A 83 -7.11 -34.48 -29.30
CA LEU A 83 -6.22 -35.63 -29.12
C LEU A 83 -6.97 -36.93 -28.78
N GLU A 84 -8.10 -36.83 -28.09
CA GLU A 84 -8.93 -37.98 -27.72
C GLU A 84 -9.78 -38.48 -28.90
N SER A 85 -10.39 -37.56 -29.65
CA SER A 85 -11.41 -37.89 -30.65
C SER A 85 -10.91 -37.97 -32.09
N SER A 86 -9.78 -37.35 -32.42
CA SER A 86 -9.27 -37.34 -33.80
C SER A 86 -8.26 -38.47 -34.07
N SER A 87 -8.27 -38.96 -35.30
CA SER A 87 -7.31 -39.96 -35.80
C SER A 87 -6.09 -39.33 -36.49
N LEU A 88 -5.90 -38.01 -36.35
CA LEU A 88 -4.77 -37.29 -36.93
C LEU A 88 -3.48 -37.51 -36.11
N PRO A 89 -2.30 -37.43 -36.73
CA PRO A 89 -1.04 -37.51 -36.00
C PRO A 89 -0.93 -36.39 -34.96
N ALA A 90 -0.56 -36.75 -33.72
CA ALA A 90 -0.47 -35.80 -32.59
C ALA A 90 0.46 -34.61 -32.87
N SER A 91 1.49 -34.79 -33.70
CA SER A 91 2.41 -33.72 -34.14
C SER A 91 1.72 -32.61 -34.93
N LEU A 92 0.73 -32.96 -35.76
CA LEU A 92 -0.03 -32.01 -36.56
C LEU A 92 -0.98 -31.18 -35.70
N LEU A 93 -1.67 -31.82 -34.76
CA LEU A 93 -2.58 -31.16 -33.81
C LEU A 93 -1.82 -30.19 -32.90
N LEU A 94 -0.62 -30.57 -32.43
CA LEU A 94 0.23 -29.68 -31.64
C LEU A 94 0.70 -28.45 -32.42
N ALA A 95 1.00 -28.60 -33.71
CA ALA A 95 1.39 -27.48 -34.57
C ALA A 95 0.22 -26.49 -34.76
N GLN A 96 -0.96 -27.00 -35.10
CA GLN A 96 -2.17 -26.17 -35.23
C GLN A 96 -2.54 -25.45 -33.93
N HIS A 97 -2.38 -26.11 -32.78
CA HIS A 97 -2.63 -25.52 -31.47
C HIS A 97 -1.68 -24.37 -31.14
N LYS A 98 -0.40 -24.51 -31.47
CA LYS A 98 0.61 -23.45 -31.31
C LYS A 98 0.25 -22.22 -32.14
N ASP A 99 -0.11 -22.40 -33.41
CA ASP A 99 -0.48 -21.31 -34.31
C ASP A 99 -1.77 -20.60 -33.86
N ARG A 100 -2.74 -21.35 -33.34
CA ARG A 100 -3.98 -20.78 -32.80
C ARG A 100 -3.73 -20.01 -31.50
N SER A 101 -2.83 -20.49 -30.66
CA SER A 101 -2.47 -19.85 -29.39
C SER A 101 -1.71 -18.55 -29.61
N THR A 102 -0.77 -18.50 -30.57
CA THR A 102 -0.04 -17.27 -30.93
C THR A 102 -0.96 -16.22 -31.56
N GLN A 103 -1.92 -16.62 -32.41
CA GLN A 103 -2.93 -15.70 -32.95
C GLN A 103 -3.88 -15.14 -31.89
N LEU A 104 -4.20 -15.93 -30.85
CA LEU A 104 -5.01 -15.46 -29.72
C LEU A 104 -4.24 -14.46 -28.86
N GLU A 105 -2.95 -14.72 -28.57
CA GLU A 105 -2.10 -13.78 -27.82
C GLU A 105 -1.90 -12.45 -28.57
N MET A 106 -1.69 -12.49 -29.89
CA MET A 106 -1.57 -11.28 -30.73
C MET A 106 -2.85 -10.43 -30.78
N GLN A 107 -4.03 -11.05 -30.64
CA GLN A 107 -5.32 -10.32 -30.59
C GLN A 107 -5.67 -9.78 -29.19
N LEU A 108 -5.10 -10.39 -28.14
CA LEU A 108 -5.30 -9.99 -26.74
C LEU A 108 -4.33 -8.88 -26.31
N GLU A 109 -3.16 -8.75 -26.94
CA GLU A 109 -2.37 -7.51 -26.86
C GLU A 109 -3.09 -6.39 -27.63
N LYS A 110 -4.14 -5.82 -27.02
CA LYS A 110 -4.51 -4.44 -27.35
C LYS A 110 -3.26 -3.57 -27.18
N PRO A 111 -3.02 -2.59 -28.07
CA PRO A 111 -1.88 -1.69 -27.93
C PRO A 111 -1.96 -1.08 -26.53
N LYS A 112 -1.06 -1.51 -25.64
CA LYS A 112 -0.85 -0.85 -24.37
C LYS A 112 -0.63 0.61 -24.72
N PRO A 113 -1.37 1.58 -24.14
CA PRO A 113 -1.02 2.98 -24.34
C PRO A 113 0.45 3.07 -23.94
N VAL A 114 1.29 3.38 -24.93
CA VAL A 114 2.73 3.47 -24.76
C VAL A 114 2.89 4.54 -23.69
N LYS A 115 3.18 4.11 -22.46
CA LYS A 115 3.45 5.06 -21.39
C LYS A 115 4.62 5.87 -21.94
N PRO A 116 4.48 7.21 -22.10
CA PRO A 116 5.60 8.00 -22.53
C PRO A 116 6.76 7.70 -21.59
N VAL A 117 7.96 7.52 -22.12
CA VAL A 117 9.17 7.25 -21.34
C VAL A 117 9.35 8.42 -20.37
N THR A 118 8.84 8.27 -19.16
CA THR A 118 9.10 9.14 -18.04
C THR A 118 10.48 8.73 -17.53
N PHE A 119 11.45 9.63 -17.65
CA PHE A 119 12.68 9.54 -16.89
C PHE A 119 12.33 9.42 -15.39
N SER A 120 13.17 8.80 -14.55
CA SER A 120 12.83 8.49 -13.15
C SER A 120 12.46 9.70 -12.28
N THR A 121 12.60 10.92 -12.81
CA THR A 121 12.21 12.19 -12.18
C THR A 121 10.82 12.69 -12.55
N GLY A 122 10.10 12.04 -13.48
CA GLY A 122 8.74 12.43 -13.89
C GLY A 122 8.65 13.67 -14.80
N ILE A 123 9.77 14.30 -15.17
CA ILE A 123 9.79 15.52 -15.99
C ILE A 123 9.65 15.16 -17.48
N LYS A 124 8.60 15.64 -18.14
CA LYS A 124 8.38 15.46 -19.58
C LYS A 124 9.21 16.48 -20.36
N MET A 125 9.84 16.03 -21.45
CA MET A 125 10.65 16.88 -22.33
C MET A 125 9.77 18.05 -22.84
N GLY A 126 10.15 19.30 -22.52
CA GLY A 126 9.45 20.51 -22.96
C GLY A 126 8.63 21.26 -21.89
N GLN A 127 8.59 20.81 -20.64
CA GLN A 127 8.01 21.61 -19.55
C GLN A 127 9.00 22.66 -19.03
N HIS A 128 8.58 23.92 -19.00
CA HIS A 128 9.30 24.99 -18.31
C HIS A 128 9.27 24.72 -16.80
N ILE A 129 10.43 24.40 -16.23
CA ILE A 129 10.62 24.27 -14.79
C ILE A 129 10.57 25.68 -14.21
N SER A 130 9.63 25.93 -13.30
CA SER A 130 9.60 27.17 -12.53
C SER A 130 10.84 27.21 -11.63
N LEU A 131 11.74 28.17 -11.88
CA LEU A 131 12.94 28.44 -11.06
C LEU A 131 12.62 29.30 -9.83
N ALA A 132 11.33 29.42 -9.48
CA ALA A 132 10.94 30.16 -8.28
C ALA A 132 11.53 29.47 -7.03
N PRO A 133 12.10 30.23 -6.09
CA PRO A 133 12.57 29.67 -4.83
C PRO A 133 11.44 28.90 -4.15
N ILE A 134 11.66 27.60 -3.96
CA ILE A 134 10.73 26.72 -3.25
C ILE A 134 10.60 27.28 -1.84
N GLN A 135 9.39 27.63 -1.43
CA GLN A 135 9.11 27.96 -0.04
C GLN A 135 9.43 26.71 0.78
N MET A 136 10.46 26.79 1.61
CA MET A 136 10.79 25.76 2.58
C MET A 136 9.59 25.64 3.53
N LEU A 137 8.71 24.68 3.26
CA LEU A 137 7.71 24.27 4.21
C LEU A 137 8.49 23.64 5.38
N GLU A 138 8.32 24.19 6.58
CA GLU A 138 8.85 23.61 7.80
C GLU A 138 8.04 22.33 8.09
N GLU A 139 8.34 21.27 7.34
CA GLU A 139 7.79 19.95 7.56
C GLU A 139 8.35 19.45 8.89
N THR A 140 7.48 19.21 9.85
CA THR A 140 7.84 18.54 11.10
C THR A 140 8.54 17.23 10.76
N LEU A 141 9.71 16.95 11.34
CA LEU A 141 10.43 15.70 11.12
C LEU A 141 9.48 14.52 11.32
N TYR A 142 9.55 13.55 10.39
CA TYR A 142 8.81 12.31 10.51
C TYR A 142 9.10 11.64 11.85
N GLU A 143 8.07 11.50 12.68
CA GLU A 143 8.14 10.75 13.93
C GLU A 143 7.73 9.30 13.67
N TYR A 144 8.65 8.37 13.94
CA TYR A 144 8.37 6.94 13.74
C TYR A 144 7.38 6.47 14.80
N GLN A 145 6.16 6.16 14.38
CA GLN A 145 5.17 5.49 15.21
C GLN A 145 5.26 3.98 14.97
N PRO A 146 5.44 3.16 16.02
CA PRO A 146 5.48 1.71 15.86
C PRO A 146 4.14 1.21 15.31
N LEU A 147 4.19 0.28 14.35
CA LEU A 147 3.01 -0.34 13.76
C LEU A 147 2.21 -1.07 14.84
N GLN A 148 1.01 -0.57 15.14
CA GLN A 148 0.05 -1.27 16.01
C GLN A 148 -0.78 -2.22 15.15
N VAL A 149 -0.62 -3.51 15.37
CA VAL A 149 -1.40 -4.54 14.66
C VAL A 149 -2.39 -5.15 15.65
N GLU A 150 -3.69 -4.99 15.38
CA GLU A 150 -4.73 -5.68 16.12
C GLU A 150 -4.68 -7.17 15.80
N THR A 151 -4.38 -7.99 16.81
CA THR A 151 -4.39 -9.44 16.72
C THR A 151 -5.56 -9.95 17.57
N TYR A 152 -6.37 -10.86 17.02
CA TYR A 152 -7.54 -11.42 17.70
C TYR A 152 -7.22 -12.74 18.41
N GLY A 153 -5.95 -12.93 18.75
CA GLY A 153 -5.42 -14.14 19.39
C GLY A 153 -4.89 -13.87 20.80
N PRO A 154 -4.42 -14.92 21.50
CA PRO A 154 -3.74 -14.74 22.77
C PRO A 154 -2.51 -13.83 22.61
N GLN A 155 -2.13 -13.13 23.68
CA GLN A 155 -0.91 -12.33 23.65
C GLN A 155 0.33 -13.23 23.52
N VAL A 156 1.26 -12.83 22.65
CA VAL A 156 2.54 -13.53 22.47
C VAL A 156 3.35 -13.40 23.77
N PRO A 157 3.81 -14.51 24.37
CA PRO A 157 4.66 -14.43 25.56
C PRO A 157 5.98 -13.72 25.27
N GLU A 158 6.42 -12.86 26.20
CA GLU A 158 7.73 -12.21 26.11
C GLU A 158 8.88 -13.21 26.19
N LEU A 159 10.01 -12.88 25.54
CA LEU A 159 11.19 -13.74 25.43
C LEU A 159 11.71 -14.22 26.80
N GLU A 160 11.66 -13.35 27.81
CA GLU A 160 12.12 -13.64 29.18
C GLU A 160 11.21 -14.63 29.92
N MET A 161 9.93 -14.65 29.57
CA MET A 161 8.93 -15.50 30.21
C MET A 161 8.97 -16.95 29.70
N LEU A 162 9.54 -17.19 28.51
CA LEU A 162 9.54 -18.52 27.87
C LEU A 162 10.16 -19.60 28.76
N GLY A 163 11.22 -19.27 29.50
CA GLY A 163 11.85 -20.19 30.44
C GLY A 163 10.95 -20.53 31.63
N ARG A 164 10.27 -19.52 32.21
CA ARG A 164 9.39 -19.70 33.37
C ARG A 164 8.12 -20.48 33.02
N LEU A 165 7.59 -20.26 31.82
CA LEU A 165 6.38 -20.92 31.31
C LEU A 165 6.67 -22.33 30.76
N GLY A 166 7.93 -22.81 30.85
CA GLY A 166 8.29 -24.17 30.46
C GLY A 166 8.36 -24.42 28.95
N TYR A 167 8.27 -23.38 28.11
CA TYR A 167 8.37 -23.52 26.66
C TYR A 167 9.74 -24.06 26.22
N LEU A 168 10.78 -23.85 27.02
CA LEU A 168 12.15 -24.30 26.72
C LEU A 168 12.42 -25.76 27.11
N ASN A 169 11.50 -26.43 27.79
CA ASN A 169 11.72 -27.78 28.33
C ASN A 169 12.01 -28.84 27.26
N HIS A 170 11.42 -28.68 26.07
CA HIS A 170 11.58 -29.61 24.95
C HIS A 170 12.47 -29.05 23.83
N VAL A 171 13.10 -27.90 24.07
CA VAL A 171 13.98 -27.26 23.09
C VAL A 171 15.42 -27.67 23.36
N ARG A 172 16.18 -27.99 22.31
CA ARG A 172 17.60 -28.32 22.40
C ARG A 172 18.35 -27.22 23.16
N ALA A 173 19.16 -27.61 24.15
CA ALA A 173 20.05 -26.70 24.86
C ALA A 173 21.18 -26.17 23.95
N ALA A 174 21.50 -24.88 24.06
CA ALA A 174 22.58 -24.27 23.30
C ALA A 174 23.96 -24.77 23.76
N SER A 175 24.81 -25.19 22.82
CA SER A 175 26.22 -25.48 23.10
C SER A 175 27.07 -24.20 23.10
N LEU A 176 28.32 -24.27 23.57
CA LEU A 176 29.25 -23.13 23.55
C LEU A 176 29.52 -22.60 22.13
N GLN A 177 29.56 -23.49 21.14
CA GLN A 177 29.71 -23.11 19.73
C GLN A 177 28.43 -22.41 19.21
N ASP A 178 27.27 -22.88 19.63
CA ASP A 178 25.98 -22.30 19.24
C ASP A 178 25.82 -20.88 19.84
N LEU A 179 26.22 -20.69 21.10
CA LEU A 179 26.23 -19.37 21.76
C LEU A 179 27.15 -18.38 21.04
N ALA A 180 28.34 -18.81 20.63
CA ALA A 180 29.26 -17.98 19.83
C ALA A 180 28.66 -17.61 18.46
N GLY A 181 27.78 -18.45 17.91
CA GLY A 181 26.99 -18.18 16.70
C GLY A 181 25.71 -17.38 16.95
N GLY A 182 25.44 -16.92 18.18
CA GLY A 182 24.25 -16.15 18.54
C GLY A 182 22.98 -16.98 18.72
N TYR A 183 23.09 -18.30 18.81
CA TYR A 183 21.95 -19.19 19.07
C TYR A 183 21.70 -19.34 20.57
N THR A 184 20.44 -19.16 20.95
CA THR A 184 19.91 -19.54 22.27
C THR A 184 18.63 -20.35 22.11
N SER A 185 18.36 -21.25 23.05
CA SER A 185 17.12 -22.04 23.03
C SER A 185 15.87 -21.15 23.11
N SER A 186 15.97 -20.01 23.81
CA SER A 186 14.91 -19.00 23.85
C SER A 186 14.65 -18.34 22.49
N LEU A 187 15.70 -18.04 21.73
CA LEU A 187 15.57 -17.48 20.38
C LEU A 187 14.85 -18.44 19.43
N ALA A 188 15.20 -19.74 19.49
CA ALA A 188 14.55 -20.76 18.66
C ALA A 188 13.05 -20.88 18.96
N CYS A 189 12.71 -20.92 20.26
CA CYS A 189 11.32 -20.97 20.70
C CYS A 189 10.54 -19.71 20.32
N HIS A 190 11.15 -18.54 20.49
CA HIS A 190 10.51 -17.27 20.14
C HIS A 190 10.19 -17.15 18.65
N ARG A 191 11.07 -17.61 17.76
CA ARG A 191 10.78 -17.66 16.32
C ARG A 191 9.60 -18.55 15.99
N ALA A 192 9.53 -19.74 16.59
CA ALA A 192 8.41 -20.64 16.40
C ALA A 192 7.08 -20.02 16.87
N LEU A 193 7.11 -19.25 17.98
CA LEU A 193 5.95 -18.49 18.44
C LEU A 193 5.58 -17.35 17.49
N GLN A 194 6.56 -16.60 16.97
CA GLN A 194 6.30 -15.55 15.98
C GLN A 194 5.59 -16.13 14.74
N ASP A 195 6.08 -17.23 14.20
CA ASP A 195 5.50 -17.90 13.03
C ASP A 195 4.10 -18.46 13.31
N ALA A 196 3.86 -19.00 14.51
CA ALA A 196 2.55 -19.51 14.88
C ALA A 196 1.51 -18.38 15.06
N PHE A 197 1.94 -17.20 15.49
CA PHE A 197 1.07 -16.07 15.78
C PHE A 197 0.96 -15.07 14.61
N SER A 198 1.77 -15.22 13.55
CA SER A 198 1.77 -14.34 12.37
C SER A 198 0.55 -14.47 11.45
N GLY A 199 -0.50 -15.18 11.88
CA GLY A 199 -1.72 -15.41 11.10
C GLY A 199 -3.01 -15.16 11.88
N LEU A 200 -2.95 -14.65 13.10
CA LEU A 200 -4.10 -14.45 13.99
C LEU A 200 -4.88 -13.16 13.68
N PHE A 201 -5.06 -12.88 12.39
CA PHE A 201 -5.75 -11.69 11.86
C PHE A 201 -7.17 -11.99 11.36
N TRP A 202 -7.63 -13.23 11.48
CA TRP A 202 -8.94 -13.62 10.94
C TRP A 202 -10.08 -13.20 11.88
N HIS A 203 -11.03 -12.45 11.33
CA HIS A 203 -12.30 -12.10 11.96
C HIS A 203 -13.44 -12.64 11.08
N PRO A 204 -14.38 -13.44 11.61
CA PRO A 204 -15.59 -13.81 10.87
C PRO A 204 -16.47 -12.56 10.70
N SER A 205 -16.73 -12.14 9.46
CA SER A 205 -17.78 -11.15 9.16
C SER A 205 -19.18 -11.73 9.34
#